data_AF-A0A923S921-F1
#
_entry.id   AF-A0A923S921-F1
#
_cell.length_a   1.000
_cell.length_b   1.000
_cell.length_c   1.000
_cell.angle_alpha   90.00
_cell.angle_beta   90.00
_cell.angle_gamma   90.00
#
_symmetry.space_group_name_H-M   'P 1'
#
loop_
_entity.id
_entity.type
_entity.pdbx_description
1 polymer ?
#
loop_
_entity_poly.entity_id
_entity_poly.type
_entity_poly.pdbx_seq_one_letter_code
_entity_poly.pdbx_strand_id
1 'polypeptide(L)'
;MKNTKKKNGAAAKGKGRATLSAQQTIPYLSMHPDGVCKLPGGLYTKTVEYEDINYSVASTEDQTAIFSGWSSFLNYFDSSLPFQLSFINRRSHSRSRYQVNIPKADDNYNSVRDEFTGMLKNQIAKSNNGIERSKYITFGIPAEGI
;
A
#
# COMPACT_ATOMS: atom_id res chain seq x y z
N MET A 1 -6.16 -65.02 -38.87
CA MET A 1 -7.31 -64.46 -38.14
C MET A 1 -7.06 -62.99 -37.82
N LYS A 2 -8.16 -62.24 -37.72
CA LYS A 2 -8.34 -60.78 -37.67
C LYS A 2 -7.41 -60.01 -36.71
N ASN A 3 -6.73 -59.00 -37.28
CA ASN A 3 -6.82 -57.57 -36.97
C ASN A 3 -7.19 -57.16 -35.52
N THR A 4 -6.34 -56.33 -34.89
CA THR A 4 -6.79 -55.07 -34.25
C THR A 4 -5.60 -54.15 -33.97
N LYS A 5 -5.37 -53.19 -34.89
CA LYS A 5 -4.66 -51.93 -34.58
C LYS A 5 -5.49 -51.18 -33.53
N LYS A 6 -4.96 -50.99 -32.31
CA LYS A 6 -5.44 -49.95 -31.41
C LYS A 6 -4.75 -48.63 -31.75
N LYS A 7 -5.44 -47.84 -32.57
CA LYS A 7 -5.21 -46.40 -32.72
C LYS A 7 -5.88 -45.66 -31.55
N ASN A 8 -5.28 -44.51 -31.20
CA ASN A 8 -5.86 -43.39 -30.44
C ASN A 8 -5.69 -43.40 -28.92
N GLY A 9 -4.57 -42.82 -28.50
CA GLY A 9 -4.58 -41.84 -27.41
C GLY A 9 -3.79 -40.64 -27.90
N ALA A 10 -4.41 -39.75 -28.66
CA ALA A 10 -3.83 -38.44 -28.89
C ALA A 10 -3.69 -37.80 -27.50
N ALA A 11 -2.48 -37.78 -26.96
CA ALA A 11 -2.15 -36.96 -25.82
C ALA A 11 -2.51 -35.54 -26.22
N ALA A 12 -3.66 -35.07 -25.73
CA ALA A 12 -4.06 -33.70 -25.90
C ALA A 12 -2.90 -32.86 -25.38
N LYS A 13 -2.22 -32.17 -26.30
CA LYS A 13 -1.24 -31.12 -26.01
C LYS A 13 -1.99 -29.96 -25.35
N GLY A 14 -2.54 -30.17 -24.17
CA GLY A 14 -2.76 -29.11 -23.20
C GLY A 14 -1.42 -28.82 -22.57
N LYS A 15 -0.48 -28.23 -23.35
CA LYS A 15 0.62 -27.49 -22.73
C LYS A 15 -0.08 -26.44 -21.90
N GLY A 16 -0.17 -26.69 -20.60
CA GLY A 16 -0.68 -25.76 -19.63
C GLY A 16 -0.07 -24.42 -19.96
N ARG A 17 -0.91 -23.44 -20.26
CA ARG A 17 -0.52 -22.05 -20.01
C ARG A 17 -0.16 -22.06 -18.54
N ALA A 18 1.13 -22.18 -18.22
CA ALA A 18 1.62 -21.81 -16.92
C ALA A 18 1.12 -20.38 -16.76
N THR A 19 0.09 -20.21 -15.94
CA THR A 19 -0.47 -18.91 -15.63
C THR A 19 0.69 -18.11 -15.09
N LEU A 20 1.04 -17.00 -15.78
CA LEU A 20 2.08 -16.10 -15.32
C LEU A 20 1.83 -15.81 -13.83
N SER A 21 2.84 -16.04 -13.00
CA SER A 21 2.70 -15.69 -11.59
C SER A 21 2.53 -14.18 -11.47
N ALA A 22 1.89 -13.72 -10.39
CA ALA A 22 1.75 -12.28 -10.15
C ALA A 22 3.11 -11.57 -10.21
N GLN A 23 4.18 -12.20 -9.69
CA GLN A 23 5.54 -11.67 -9.73
C GLN A 23 6.07 -11.50 -11.16
N GLN A 24 5.76 -12.44 -12.06
CA GLN A 24 6.17 -12.38 -13.46
C GLN A 24 5.44 -11.28 -14.25
N THR A 25 4.33 -10.76 -13.72
CA THR A 25 3.60 -9.64 -14.35
C THR A 25 4.13 -8.27 -13.93
N ILE A 26 5.00 -8.20 -12.92
CA ILE A 26 5.56 -6.93 -12.42
C ILE A 26 6.79 -6.58 -13.27
N PRO A 27 6.82 -5.41 -13.94
CA PRO A 27 7.84 -5.07 -14.93
C PRO A 27 9.16 -4.59 -14.31
N TYR A 28 9.59 -5.11 -13.14
CA TYR A 28 10.85 -4.72 -12.52
C TYR A 28 12.00 -5.60 -13.01
N LEU A 29 13.09 -4.96 -13.43
CA LEU A 29 14.34 -5.62 -13.82
C LEU A 29 15.21 -5.93 -12.59
N SER A 30 15.32 -4.97 -11.67
CA SER A 30 16.08 -5.12 -10.43
C SER A 30 15.58 -4.15 -9.36
N MET A 31 15.73 -4.54 -8.10
CA MET A 31 15.51 -3.68 -6.93
C MET A 31 16.83 -3.49 -6.21
N HIS A 32 17.22 -2.25 -5.99
CA HIS A 32 18.44 -1.89 -5.27
C HIS A 32 18.23 -1.94 -3.75
N PRO A 33 19.30 -2.08 -2.94
CA PRO A 33 19.19 -2.17 -1.47
C PRO A 33 18.50 -0.97 -0.80
N ASP A 34 18.48 0.19 -1.46
CA ASP A 34 17.85 1.43 -1.00
C ASP A 34 16.37 1.58 -1.41
N GLY A 35 15.81 0.55 -2.03
CA GLY A 35 14.42 0.49 -2.49
C GLY A 35 14.16 1.07 -3.88
N VAL A 36 15.19 1.51 -4.61
CA VAL A 36 15.03 1.97 -6.01
C VAL A 36 14.77 0.79 -6.94
N CYS A 37 13.76 0.89 -7.78
CA CYS A 37 13.39 -0.13 -8.76
C CYS A 37 13.81 0.30 -10.17
N LYS A 38 14.50 -0.57 -10.90
CA LYS A 38 14.81 -0.37 -12.31
C LYS A 38 13.74 -1.02 -13.18
N LEU A 39 13.17 -0.26 -14.09
CA LEU A 39 12.21 -0.71 -15.09
C LEU A 39 12.86 -0.79 -16.49
N PRO A 40 12.26 -1.51 -17.45
CA PRO A 40 12.63 -1.44 -18.86
C PRO A 40 12.65 -0.01 -19.39
N GLY A 41 13.51 0.27 -20.37
CA GLY A 41 13.67 1.62 -20.92
C GLY A 41 14.53 2.56 -20.06
N GLY A 42 15.27 2.02 -19.07
CA GLY A 42 16.20 2.83 -18.28
C GLY A 42 15.51 3.73 -17.25
N LEU A 43 14.27 3.45 -16.88
CA LEU A 43 13.54 4.21 -15.86
C LEU A 43 13.85 3.67 -14.46
N TYR A 44 14.22 4.55 -13.54
CA TYR A 44 14.41 4.22 -12.13
C TYR A 44 13.30 4.86 -11.30
N THR A 45 12.59 4.07 -10.49
CA THR A 45 11.49 4.57 -9.66
C THR A 45 11.74 4.35 -8.17
N LYS A 46 11.16 5.24 -7.36
CA LYS A 46 11.13 5.09 -5.90
C LYS A 46 9.74 5.43 -5.40
N THR A 47 9.28 4.65 -4.43
CA THR A 47 8.00 4.86 -3.76
C THR A 47 8.24 5.19 -2.28
N VAL A 48 7.58 6.23 -1.79
CA VAL A 48 7.68 6.68 -0.40
C VAL A 48 6.28 6.80 0.19
N GLU A 49 6.09 6.25 1.39
CA GLU A 49 4.86 6.42 2.18
C GLU A 49 4.89 7.75 2.94
N TYR A 50 3.73 8.40 3.07
CA TYR A 50 3.60 9.65 3.81
C TYR A 50 2.31 9.69 4.64
N GLU A 51 2.33 10.49 5.71
CA GLU A 51 1.18 10.70 6.61
C GLU A 51 0.34 11.92 6.20
N ASP A 52 -0.88 12.00 6.73
CA ASP A 52 -1.73 13.18 6.54
C ASP A 52 -1.48 14.25 7.61
N ILE A 53 -1.70 15.50 7.19
CA ILE A 53 -1.83 16.65 8.08
C ILE A 53 -3.26 17.19 7.98
N ASN A 54 -3.74 17.80 9.06
CA ASN A 54 -5.08 18.40 9.06
C ASN A 54 -4.99 19.87 8.66
N TYR A 55 -5.16 20.14 7.36
CA TYR A 55 -5.03 21.48 6.79
C TYR A 55 -6.06 22.47 7.38
N SER A 56 -7.34 22.07 7.50
CA SER A 56 -8.43 22.97 7.88
C SER A 56 -8.37 23.47 9.33
N VAL A 57 -7.67 22.75 10.21
CA VAL A 57 -7.48 23.14 11.62
C VAL A 57 -6.11 23.76 11.87
N ALA A 58 -5.23 23.80 10.86
CA ALA A 58 -3.91 24.42 10.97
C ALA A 58 -4.06 25.95 11.07
N SER A 59 -3.06 26.61 11.65
CA SER A 59 -3.00 28.07 11.72
C SER A 59 -2.96 28.69 10.32
N THR A 60 -3.31 29.97 10.20
CA THR A 60 -3.26 30.68 8.90
C THR A 60 -1.84 30.69 8.32
N GLU A 61 -0.84 30.84 9.19
CA GLU A 61 0.58 30.79 8.85
C GLU A 61 0.95 29.39 8.33
N ASP A 62 0.53 28.33 9.02
CA ASP A 62 0.79 26.95 8.59
C ASP A 62 0.09 26.62 7.28
N GLN A 63 -1.16 27.03 7.10
CA GLN A 63 -1.89 26.81 5.84
C GLN A 63 -1.16 27.45 4.66
N THR A 64 -0.65 28.67 4.85
CA THR A 64 0.16 29.37 3.85
C THR A 64 1.45 28.60 3.55
N ALA A 65 2.17 28.17 4.58
CA ALA A 65 3.40 27.39 4.43
C ALA A 65 3.17 26.04 3.72
N ILE A 66 2.10 25.33 4.09
CA ILE A 66 1.70 24.06 3.46
C ILE A 66 1.39 24.27 1.98
N PHE A 67 0.58 25.28 1.65
CA PHE A 67 0.22 25.59 0.27
C PHE A 67 1.45 25.95 -0.57
N SER A 68 2.30 26.84 -0.06
CA SER A 68 3.54 27.23 -0.74
C SER A 68 4.47 26.03 -0.95
N GLY A 69 4.68 25.21 0.08
CA GLY A 69 5.51 24.01 -0.01
C GLY A 69 4.96 22.99 -1.02
N TRP A 70 3.65 22.76 -1.03
CA TRP A 70 3.00 21.87 -1.99
C TRP A 70 3.12 22.38 -3.43
N SER A 71 2.94 23.69 -3.65
CA SER A 71 3.13 24.31 -4.98
C SER A 71 4.58 24.15 -5.47
N SER A 72 5.57 24.46 -4.62
CA SER A 72 6.98 24.26 -4.95
C SER A 72 7.31 22.80 -5.26
N PHE A 73 6.76 21.87 -4.49
CA PHE A 73 6.94 20.44 -4.72
C PHE A 73 6.40 19.98 -6.07
N LEU A 74 5.17 20.38 -6.42
CA LEU A 74 4.60 20.04 -7.73
C LEU A 74 5.40 20.63 -8.89
N ASN A 75 5.95 21.83 -8.71
CA ASN A 75 6.80 22.47 -9.72
C ASN A 75 8.19 21.81 -9.87
N TYR A 76 8.60 20.95 -8.93
CA TYR A 76 9.84 20.18 -9.05
C TYR A 76 9.73 19.07 -10.11
N PHE A 77 8.53 18.49 -10.26
CA PHE A 77 8.25 17.51 -11.30
C PHE A 77 7.86 18.24 -12.58
N ASP A 78 8.85 18.63 -13.37
CA ASP A 78 8.59 19.11 -14.72
C ASP A 78 8.03 17.99 -15.61
N SER A 79 7.73 18.30 -16.87
CA SER A 79 7.17 17.32 -17.82
C SER A 79 8.07 16.11 -18.11
N SER A 80 9.34 16.12 -17.68
CA SER A 80 10.30 15.05 -17.87
C SER A 80 10.35 14.04 -16.72
N LEU A 81 9.82 14.39 -15.54
CA LEU A 81 9.85 13.54 -14.35
C LEU A 81 8.44 12.99 -14.01
N PRO A 82 8.13 11.73 -14.40
CA PRO A 82 6.84 11.15 -14.06
C PRO A 82 6.72 10.93 -12.55
N PHE A 83 5.59 11.34 -11.98
CA PHE A 83 5.20 10.99 -10.62
C PHE A 83 3.72 10.58 -10.55
N GLN A 84 3.40 9.82 -9.51
CA GLN A 84 2.06 9.32 -9.23
C GLN A 84 1.79 9.38 -7.73
N LEU A 85 0.63 9.92 -7.37
CA LEU A 85 0.07 9.81 -6.03
C LEU A 85 -0.87 8.60 -5.98
N SER A 86 -0.71 7.74 -4.99
CA SER A 86 -1.51 6.53 -4.80
C SER A 86 -2.14 6.53 -3.42
N PHE A 87 -3.47 6.42 -3.37
CA PHE A 87 -4.25 6.39 -2.14
C PHE A 87 -4.95 5.03 -2.01
N ILE A 88 -4.46 4.20 -1.09
CA ILE A 88 -4.98 2.85 -0.88
C ILE A 88 -5.92 2.90 0.31
N ASN A 89 -7.22 2.79 0.06
CA ASN A 89 -8.24 2.67 1.09
C ASN A 89 -8.49 1.20 1.41
N ARG A 90 -8.17 0.78 2.63
CA ARG A 90 -8.45 -0.56 3.15
C ARG A 90 -9.49 -0.47 4.25
N ARG A 91 -10.42 -1.42 4.30
CA ARG A 91 -11.28 -1.55 5.46
C ARG A 91 -10.44 -2.07 6.63
N SER A 92 -10.36 -1.30 7.70
CA SER A 92 -9.73 -1.71 8.96
C SER A 92 -10.44 -2.96 9.45
N HIS A 93 -9.75 -4.10 9.40
CA HIS A 93 -10.24 -5.32 10.02
C HIS A 93 -9.94 -5.26 11.52
N SER A 94 -10.98 -5.37 12.34
CA SER A 94 -10.97 -5.16 13.79
C SER A 94 -10.08 -6.08 14.62
N ARG A 95 -9.36 -7.03 14.00
CA ARG A 95 -8.81 -8.18 14.74
C ARG A 95 -7.35 -8.11 15.15
N SER A 96 -6.53 -7.17 14.68
CA SER A 96 -5.08 -7.32 14.88
C SER A 96 -4.28 -6.10 15.33
N ARG A 97 -4.70 -4.85 15.11
CA ARG A 97 -3.79 -3.70 15.33
C ARG A 97 -3.97 -2.94 16.64
N TYR A 98 -5.13 -3.04 17.28
CA TYR A 98 -5.37 -2.36 18.55
C TYR A 98 -5.69 -3.38 19.62
N GLN A 99 -4.65 -3.91 20.25
CA GLN A 99 -4.80 -4.73 21.44
C GLN A 99 -4.98 -3.79 22.64
N VAL A 100 -6.19 -3.24 22.81
CA VAL A 100 -6.54 -2.53 24.04
C VAL A 100 -6.84 -3.58 25.09
N ASN A 101 -5.81 -3.97 25.82
CA ASN A 101 -5.92 -4.87 26.95
C ASN A 101 -5.34 -4.16 28.18
N ILE A 102 -6.20 -3.47 28.93
CA ILE A 102 -5.83 -2.94 30.23
C ILE A 102 -5.97 -4.10 31.23
N PRO A 103 -4.87 -4.58 31.84
CA PRO A 103 -4.94 -5.71 32.75
C PRO A 103 -5.75 -5.35 34.00
N LYS A 104 -6.43 -6.35 34.55
CA LYS A 104 -7.08 -6.23 35.86
C LYS A 104 -6.00 -6.07 36.95
N ALA A 105 -6.30 -5.30 37.96
CA ALA A 105 -5.49 -5.18 39.17
C ALA A 105 -6.26 -5.77 40.36
N ASP A 106 -5.56 -6.14 41.43
CA ASP A 106 -6.19 -6.62 42.66
C ASP A 106 -6.72 -5.44 43.50
N ASP A 107 -7.66 -4.70 42.91
CA ASP A 107 -8.31 -3.55 43.53
C ASP A 107 -9.78 -3.44 43.12
N ASN A 108 -10.47 -2.45 43.70
CA ASN A 108 -11.90 -2.22 43.51
C ASN A 108 -12.24 -1.45 42.22
N TYR A 109 -11.28 -1.18 41.32
CA TYR A 109 -11.48 -0.34 40.12
C TYR A 109 -11.59 -1.14 38.82
N ASN A 110 -11.66 -2.48 38.88
CA ASN A 110 -11.77 -3.31 37.68
C ASN A 110 -13.03 -3.03 36.85
N SER A 111 -14.14 -2.62 37.47
CA SER A 111 -15.35 -2.19 36.74
C SER A 111 -15.08 -0.98 35.84
N VAL A 112 -14.33 0.01 36.34
CA VAL A 112 -13.93 1.21 35.58
C VAL A 112 -12.96 0.84 34.46
N ARG A 113 -12.03 -0.09 34.71
CA ARG A 113 -11.09 -0.58 33.66
C ARG A 113 -11.82 -1.31 32.53
N ASP A 114 -12.81 -2.13 32.87
CA ASP A 114 -13.63 -2.86 31.89
C ASP A 114 -14.46 -1.87 31.04
N GLU A 115 -15.08 -0.86 31.66
CA GLU A 115 -15.81 0.21 30.96
C GLU A 115 -14.90 1.04 30.04
N PHE A 116 -13.75 1.50 30.56
CA PHE A 116 -12.79 2.30 29.81
C PHE A 116 -12.21 1.53 28.62
N THR A 117 -11.89 0.25 28.81
CA THR A 117 -11.48 -0.65 27.73
C THR A 117 -12.58 -0.80 26.67
N GLY A 118 -13.84 -0.91 27.11
CA GLY A 118 -15.01 -0.93 26.23
C GLY A 118 -15.15 0.36 25.42
N MET A 119 -14.98 1.52 26.06
CA MET A 119 -15.00 2.82 25.39
C MET A 119 -13.90 2.95 24.35
N LEU A 120 -12.66 2.57 24.68
CA LEU A 120 -11.52 2.60 23.75
C LEU A 120 -11.76 1.69 22.54
N LYS A 121 -12.26 0.46 22.76
CA LYS A 121 -12.63 -0.46 21.68
C LYS A 121 -13.71 0.13 20.77
N ASN A 122 -14.72 0.77 21.34
CA ASN A 122 -15.79 1.43 20.60
C ASN A 122 -15.28 2.66 19.83
N GLN A 123 -14.38 3.44 20.41
CA GLN A 123 -13.73 4.57 19.74
C GLN A 123 -12.87 4.10 18.58
N ILE A 124 -12.08 3.04 18.74
CA ILE A 124 -11.30 2.45 17.65
C ILE A 124 -12.21 1.92 16.54
N ALA A 125 -13.31 1.25 16.89
CA ALA A 125 -14.29 0.75 15.92
C ALA A 125 -14.96 1.89 15.13
N LYS A 126 -15.16 3.06 15.75
CA LYS A 126 -15.71 4.27 15.12
C LYS A 126 -14.64 5.14 14.45
N SER A 127 -13.36 4.98 14.83
CA SER A 127 -12.25 5.78 14.34
C SER A 127 -12.06 5.52 12.85
N ASN A 128 -12.11 6.61 12.09
CA ASN A 128 -11.98 6.65 10.63
C ASN A 128 -13.01 5.83 9.83
N ASN A 129 -14.21 5.58 10.38
CA ASN A 129 -15.24 4.72 9.78
C ASN A 129 -14.73 3.30 9.43
N GLY A 130 -13.67 2.85 10.13
CA GLY A 130 -12.99 1.61 9.80
C GLY A 130 -12.31 1.63 8.43
N ILE A 131 -11.79 2.77 7.97
CA ILE A 131 -10.94 2.88 6.79
C ILE A 131 -9.52 3.25 7.21
N GLU A 132 -8.58 2.39 6.86
CA GLU A 132 -7.16 2.69 6.85
C GLU A 132 -6.78 3.22 5.47
N ARG A 133 -6.06 4.34 5.42
CA ARG A 133 -5.59 4.94 4.18
C ARG A 133 -4.07 5.03 4.18
N SER A 134 -3.43 4.20 3.36
CA SER A 134 -2.00 4.34 3.06
C SER A 134 -1.83 5.25 1.85
N LYS A 135 -0.83 6.14 1.90
CA LYS A 135 -0.57 7.11 0.84
C LYS A 135 0.85 7.02 0.39
N TYR A 136 1.03 6.94 -0.91
CA TYR A 136 2.33 6.78 -1.51
C TYR A 136 2.52 7.81 -2.61
N ILE A 137 3.71 8.37 -2.67
CA ILE A 137 4.20 8.98 -3.89
C ILE A 137 5.17 8.01 -4.55
N THR A 138 5.01 7.80 -5.85
CA THR A 138 5.99 7.12 -6.69
C THR A 138 6.49 8.11 -7.71
N PHE A 139 7.80 8.27 -7.83
CA PHE A 139 8.43 9.12 -8.84
C PHE A 139 9.48 8.34 -9.60
N GLY A 140 9.75 8.75 -10.84
CA GLY A 140 10.70 8.11 -11.73
C GLY A 140 11.69 9.09 -12.36
N ILE A 141 12.93 8.64 -12.56
CA ILE A 141 13.98 9.38 -13.25
C ILE A 141 14.50 8.50 -14.41
N PRO A 142 14.53 9.01 -15.66
CA PRO A 142 15.17 8.31 -16.77
C PRO A 142 16.69 8.33 -16.62
N ALA A 143 17.36 7.23 -17.00
CA ALA A 143 18.81 7.14 -16.98
C ALA A 143 19.51 8.18 -17.86
N GLU A 144 18.86 8.62 -18.94
CA GLU A 144 19.40 9.60 -19.90
C GLU A 144 19.42 11.04 -19.35
N GLY A 145 18.84 11.28 -18.17
CA GLY A 145 18.78 12.58 -17.51
C GLY A 145 19.78 12.77 -16.35
N ILE A 146 20.73 11.85 -16.18
CA ILE A 146 21.84 11.91 -15.19
C ILE A 146 23.17 11.95 -15.95
#